data_AF-A0A1H0B4G7-F1
#
_entry.id   AF-A0A1H0B4G7-F1
#
_cell.length_a   1.000
_cell.length_b   1.000
_cell.length_c   1.000
_cell.angle_alpha   90.00
_cell.angle_beta   90.00
_cell.angle_gamma   90.00
#
_symmetry.space_group_name_H-M   'P 1'
#
loop_
_entity.id
_entity.type
_entity.pdbx_description
1 polymer ?
#
loop_
_entity_poly.entity_id
_entity_poly.type
_entity_poly.pdbx_seq_one_letter_code
_entity_poly.pdbx_strand_id
1 'polypeptide(L)'
;MPDTDDQHEANRRRIKAFKIPQDALLGYLDRMRPGRACEFCKVGLYEVAPHPSSEGVAGIVATPVPDIQNIGAWFYVVTCNNCGDSRFFHVHKALAAMRSDH
;
A
#
# COMPACT_ATOMS: atom_id res chain seq x y z
N MET A 1 -4.23 25.37 7.78
CA MET A 1 -5.65 25.61 7.46
C MET A 1 -6.29 24.25 7.25
N PRO A 2 -7.50 24.01 7.76
CA PRO A 2 -8.26 22.82 7.37
C PRO A 2 -8.55 22.88 5.86
N ASP A 3 -8.56 21.71 5.21
CA ASP A 3 -8.93 21.56 3.81
C ASP A 3 -10.37 22.08 3.59
N THR A 4 -10.63 22.67 2.42
CA THR A 4 -12.01 22.99 2.02
C THR A 4 -12.76 21.73 1.58
N ASP A 5 -14.10 21.75 1.62
CA ASP A 5 -14.91 20.61 1.18
C ASP A 5 -14.60 20.17 -0.27
N ASP A 6 -14.29 21.13 -1.14
CA ASP A 6 -13.86 20.88 -2.52
C ASP A 6 -12.50 20.15 -2.58
N GLN A 7 -11.55 20.51 -1.71
CA GLN A 7 -10.26 19.84 -1.62
C GLN A 7 -10.41 18.41 -1.07
N HIS A 8 -11.29 18.20 -0.09
CA HIS A 8 -11.60 16.87 0.42
C HIS A 8 -12.17 15.96 -0.67
N GLU A 9 -13.09 16.46 -1.49
CA GLU A 9 -13.69 15.70 -2.58
C GLU A 9 -12.67 15.37 -3.69
N ALA A 10 -11.82 16.33 -4.06
CA ALA A 10 -10.73 16.10 -5.01
C ALA A 10 -9.73 15.05 -4.49
N ASN A 11 -9.36 15.11 -3.21
CA ASN A 11 -8.48 14.14 -2.57
C ASN A 11 -9.11 12.74 -2.53
N ARG A 12 -10.41 12.62 -2.22
CA ARG A 12 -11.14 11.34 -2.28
C ARG A 12 -11.07 10.70 -3.66
N ARG A 13 -11.26 11.48 -4.73
CA ARG A 13 -11.18 11.00 -6.11
C ARG A 13 -9.78 10.51 -6.47
N ARG A 14 -8.73 11.21 -6.04
CA ARG A 14 -7.33 10.81 -6.25
C ARG A 14 -7.01 9.50 -5.53
N ILE A 15 -7.43 9.36 -4.27
CA ILE A 15 -7.18 8.17 -3.44
C ILE A 15 -7.97 6.96 -3.95
N LYS A 16 -9.13 7.16 -4.58
CA LYS A 16 -9.94 6.07 -5.15
C LYS A 16 -9.14 5.21 -6.15
N ALA A 17 -8.23 5.81 -6.91
CA ALA A 17 -7.38 5.09 -7.85
C ALA A 17 -6.36 4.15 -7.18
N PHE A 18 -6.10 4.32 -5.88
CA PHE A 18 -5.16 3.52 -5.11
C PHE A 18 -5.85 2.40 -4.32
N LYS A 19 -7.19 2.36 -4.31
CA LYS A 19 -7.94 1.28 -3.67
C LYS A 19 -7.87 0.04 -4.54
N ILE A 20 -7.23 -1.01 -4.02
CA ILE A 20 -7.12 -2.31 -4.66
C ILE A 20 -7.53 -3.42 -3.69
N PRO A 21 -7.98 -4.58 -4.19
CA PRO A 21 -8.18 -5.76 -3.35
C PRO A 21 -6.86 -6.19 -2.68
N GLN A 22 -6.94 -6.70 -1.45
CA GLN A 22 -5.78 -7.27 -0.75
C GLN A 22 -5.14 -8.39 -1.56
N ASP A 23 -5.97 -9.25 -2.18
CA ASP A 23 -5.52 -10.37 -3.01
C ASP A 23 -4.69 -9.92 -4.22
N ALA A 24 -4.99 -8.75 -4.80
CA ALA A 24 -4.19 -8.21 -5.89
C ALA A 24 -2.77 -7.87 -5.44
N LEU A 25 -2.64 -7.26 -4.26
CA LEU A 25 -1.35 -6.92 -3.67
C LEU A 25 -0.61 -8.17 -3.16
N LEU A 26 -1.34 -9.15 -2.61
CA LEU A 26 -0.78 -10.45 -2.23
C LEU A 26 -0.25 -11.21 -3.45
N GLY A 27 -0.99 -11.22 -4.56
CA GLY A 27 -0.54 -11.82 -5.81
C GLY A 27 0.69 -11.13 -6.38
N TYR A 28 0.77 -9.80 -6.29
CA TYR A 28 1.98 -9.04 -6.65
C TYR A 28 3.17 -9.41 -5.75
N LEU A 29 2.95 -9.50 -4.44
CA LEU A 29 3.97 -9.87 -3.47
C LEU A 29 4.49 -11.30 -3.71
N ASP A 30 3.60 -12.24 -3.99
CA ASP A 30 3.96 -13.63 -4.26
C ASP A 30 4.78 -13.78 -5.55
N ARG A 31 4.50 -12.96 -6.58
CA ARG A 31 5.35 -12.92 -7.79
C ARG A 31 6.77 -12.41 -7.51
N MET A 32 6.90 -11.35 -6.70
CA MET A 32 8.21 -10.83 -6.32
C MET A 32 8.97 -11.76 -5.37
N ARG A 33 8.24 -12.45 -4.49
CA ARG A 33 8.77 -13.36 -3.49
C ARG A 33 7.81 -14.55 -3.35
N PRO A 34 8.05 -15.65 -4.09
CA PRO A 34 7.22 -16.84 -4.02
C PRO A 34 7.07 -17.34 -2.58
N GLY A 35 5.84 -17.62 -2.18
CA GLY A 35 5.49 -18.04 -0.83
C GLY A 35 5.48 -16.91 0.19
N ARG A 36 5.69 -15.64 -0.21
CA ARG A 36 5.61 -14.44 0.64
C ARG A 36 6.47 -14.49 1.91
N ALA A 37 7.53 -15.30 1.92
CA ALA A 37 8.34 -15.55 3.09
C ALA A 37 8.98 -14.27 3.66
N CYS A 38 9.04 -14.14 4.98
CA CYS A 38 9.69 -13.01 5.62
C CYS A 38 11.20 -13.06 5.42
N GLU A 39 11.80 -11.98 4.90
CA GLU A 39 13.25 -11.94 4.69
C GLU A 39 14.02 -11.87 6.01
N PHE A 40 13.40 -11.28 7.02
CA PHE A 40 14.03 -11.00 8.31
C PHE A 40 14.03 -12.22 9.23
N CYS A 41 12.85 -12.75 9.59
CA CYS A 41 12.77 -13.90 10.50
C CYS A 41 12.79 -15.25 9.80
N LYS A 42 12.63 -15.31 8.47
CA LYS A 42 12.57 -16.54 7.66
C LYS A 42 11.48 -17.56 8.04
N VAL A 43 10.64 -17.26 9.03
CA VAL A 43 9.60 -18.15 9.56
C VAL A 43 8.20 -17.68 9.16
N GLY A 44 7.92 -16.38 9.32
CA GLY A 44 6.61 -15.81 9.03
C GLY A 44 6.40 -15.48 7.55
N LEU A 45 5.17 -15.08 7.22
CA LEU A 45 4.77 -14.61 5.91
C LEU A 45 4.44 -13.12 5.97
N TYR A 46 4.73 -12.40 4.89
CA TYR A 46 4.24 -11.04 4.72
C TYR A 46 2.77 -11.06 4.34
N GLU A 47 1.97 -10.40 5.16
CA GLU A 47 0.54 -10.18 4.94
C GLU A 47 0.27 -8.71 4.62
N VAL A 48 -0.78 -8.45 3.85
CA VAL A 48 -1.17 -7.09 3.48
C VAL A 48 -1.87 -6.41 4.65
N ALA A 49 -1.46 -5.19 4.98
CA ALA A 49 -2.17 -4.38 5.97
C ALA A 49 -3.59 -4.04 5.44
N PRO A 50 -4.66 -4.27 6.21
CA PRO A 50 -6.02 -3.99 5.76
C PRO A 50 -6.32 -2.49 5.74
N HIS A 51 -7.22 -2.07 4.85
CA HIS A 51 -7.77 -0.72 4.88
C HIS A 51 -8.65 -0.54 6.14
N PRO A 52 -8.55 0.58 6.88
CA PRO A 52 -9.18 0.74 8.19
C PRO A 52 -10.71 0.70 8.18
N SER A 53 -11.34 0.97 7.03
CA SER A 53 -12.80 1.04 6.90
C SER A 53 -13.37 0.24 5.73
N SER A 54 -12.56 -0.59 5.06
CA SER A 54 -13.02 -1.34 3.90
C SER A 54 -12.39 -2.73 3.91
N GLU A 55 -13.21 -3.72 4.26
CA GLU A 55 -12.80 -5.13 4.27
C GLU A 55 -12.34 -5.58 2.87
N GLY A 56 -11.32 -6.44 2.83
CA GLY A 56 -10.76 -6.96 1.58
C GLY A 56 -10.00 -5.92 0.73
N VAL A 57 -9.87 -4.67 1.18
CA VAL A 57 -9.09 -3.61 0.50
C VAL A 57 -7.73 -3.45 1.15
N ALA A 58 -6.68 -3.30 0.34
CA ALA A 58 -5.33 -3.03 0.81
C ALA A 58 -5.23 -1.64 1.46
N GLY A 59 -4.61 -1.57 2.62
CA GLY A 59 -4.30 -0.33 3.32
C GLY A 59 -3.22 0.46 2.60
N ILE A 60 -3.34 1.79 2.65
CA ILE A 60 -2.34 2.72 2.15
C ILE A 60 -1.94 3.69 3.26
N VAL A 61 -0.67 4.04 3.28
CA VAL A 61 -0.12 5.09 4.16
C VAL A 61 0.49 6.18 3.29
N ALA A 62 0.35 7.43 3.72
CA ALA A 62 1.05 8.55 3.12
C ALA A 62 2.17 8.99 4.05
N THR A 63 3.38 9.15 3.51
CA THR A 63 4.48 9.81 4.22
C THR A 63 4.72 11.17 3.60
N PRO A 64 4.87 12.24 4.41
CA PRO A 64 5.22 13.55 3.88
C PRO A 64 6.60 13.50 3.21
N VAL A 65 6.78 14.25 2.13
CA VAL A 65 8.11 14.48 1.55
C VAL A 65 8.78 15.61 2.33
N PRO A 66 10.01 15.42 2.86
CA PRO A 66 10.71 16.47 3.57
C PRO A 66 10.84 17.74 2.73
N ASP A 67 10.74 18.89 3.39
CA ASP A 67 10.99 20.23 2.83
C ASP A 67 10.09 20.64 1.65
N ILE A 68 9.02 19.88 1.35
CA ILE A 68 8.05 20.22 0.31
C ILE A 68 6.63 20.14 0.86
N GLN A 69 5.95 21.29 0.92
CA GLN A 69 4.58 21.37 1.41
C GLN A 69 3.60 20.66 0.47
N ASN A 70 2.59 20.01 1.05
CA ASN A 70 1.46 19.38 0.34
C ASN A 70 1.84 18.26 -0.63
N ILE A 71 3.04 17.68 -0.50
CA ILE A 71 3.48 16.50 -1.25
C ILE A 71 3.72 15.34 -0.29
N GLY A 72 3.11 14.20 -0.60
CA GLY A 72 3.30 12.95 0.12
C GLY A 72 3.49 11.79 -0.85
N ALA A 73 4.30 10.83 -0.43
CA ALA A 73 4.46 9.57 -1.13
C ALA A 73 3.51 8.54 -0.52
N TRP A 74 2.77 7.84 -1.38
CA TRP A 74 1.81 6.83 -0.97
C TRP A 74 2.42 5.44 -1.06
N PHE A 75 2.21 4.64 -0.02
CA PHE A 75 2.74 3.28 0.08
C PHE A 75 1.65 2.28 0.43
N TYR A 76 1.69 1.12 -0.22
CA TYR A 76 1.10 -0.08 0.34
C TYR A 76 2.04 -0.65 1.40
N VAL A 77 1.47 -1.21 2.47
CA VAL A 77 2.22 -1.80 3.58
C VAL A 77 1.94 -3.29 3.63
N VAL A 78 3.01 -4.07 3.73
CA VAL A 78 2.93 -5.49 4.10
C VAL A 78 3.74 -5.71 5.36
N THR A 79 3.24 -6.55 6.26
CA THR A 79 3.85 -6.80 7.56
C THR A 79 3.95 -8.29 7.80
N CYS A 80 5.10 -8.73 8.30
CA CYS A 80 5.31 -10.11 8.68
C CYS A 80 4.43 -10.48 9.86
N ASN A 81 3.63 -11.55 9.72
CA ASN A 81 2.74 -12.05 10.76
C ASN A 81 3.43 -12.69 11.97
N ASN A 82 4.76 -12.86 11.92
CA ASN A 82 5.55 -13.44 13.02
C ASN A 82 6.43 -12.40 13.74
N CYS A 83 7.22 -11.61 13.00
CA CYS A 83 8.22 -10.72 13.61
C CYS A 83 7.94 -9.22 13.43
N GLY A 84 6.84 -8.84 12.77
CA GLY A 84 6.47 -7.44 12.56
C GLY A 84 7.31 -6.66 11.53
N ASP A 85 8.28 -7.31 10.87
CA ASP A 85 9.04 -6.67 9.78
C ASP A 85 8.08 -6.17 8.71
N SER A 86 8.20 -4.89 8.35
CA SER A 86 7.27 -4.23 7.44
C SER A 86 7.98 -3.74 6.19
N ARG A 87 7.35 -3.94 5.04
CA ARG A 87 7.85 -3.48 3.73
C ARG A 87 6.84 -2.52 3.11
N PHE A 88 7.39 -1.47 2.49
CA PHE A 88 6.61 -0.39 1.90
C PHE A 88 6.80 -0.42 0.39
N PHE A 89 5.70 -0.47 -0.35
CA PHE A 89 5.70 -0.44 -1.81
C PHE A 89 5.09 0.86 -2.30
N HIS A 90 5.87 1.64 -3.05
CA HIS A 90 5.39 2.88 -3.63
C HIS A 90 4.19 2.61 -4.54
N VAL A 91 3.02 3.19 -4.22
CA VAL A 91 1.72 2.83 -4.80
C VAL A 91 1.74 2.91 -6.32
N HIS A 92 2.28 4.00 -6.88
CA HIS A 92 2.32 4.17 -8.34
C HIS A 92 3.17 3.09 -9.05
N LYS A 93 4.26 2.64 -8.43
CA LYS A 93 5.14 1.61 -9.01
C LYS A 93 4.48 0.24 -8.90
N ALA A 94 3.91 -0.07 -7.75
CA ALA A 94 3.18 -1.33 -7.53
C ALA A 94 1.97 -1.44 -8.47
N LEU A 95 1.19 -0.39 -8.65
CA LEU A 95 0.06 -0.36 -9.57
C LEU A 95 0.48 -0.53 -11.03
N ALA A 96 1.58 0.11 -11.44
CA ALA A 96 2.10 -0.06 -12.79
C ALA A 96 2.53 -1.52 -13.03
N ALA A 97 3.27 -2.12 -12.08
CA ALA A 97 3.70 -3.51 -12.16
C ALA A 97 2.53 -4.50 -12.14
N MET A 98 1.49 -4.24 -11.34
CA MET A 98 0.28 -5.07 -11.33
C MET A 98 -0.50 -5.01 -12.65
N ARG A 99 -0.43 -3.90 -13.39
CA ARG A 99 -1.15 -3.70 -14.66
C ARG A 99 -0.38 -4.17 -15.88
N SER A 100 0.95 -4.15 -15.86
CA SER A 100 1.80 -4.56 -16.98
C SER A 100 1.79 -6.07 -17.24
N ASP A 101 1.26 -6.85 -16.29
CA ASP A 101 1.17 -8.31 -16.37
C ASP A 101 -0.15 -8.80 -17.03
N HIS A 102 -0.86 -7.92 -17.76
CA HIS A 102 -2.06 -8.21 -18.54
C HIS A 102 -1.89 -7.88 -20.02
#